data_AF-A0A1I5ABQ4-F1
#
_entry.id   AF-A0A1I5ABQ4-F1
#
_cell.length_a   1.000
_cell.length_b   1.000
_cell.length_c   1.000
_cell.angle_alpha   90.00
_cell.angle_beta   90.00
_cell.angle_gamma   90.00
#
_symmetry.space_group_name_H-M   'P 1'
#
loop_
_entity.id
_entity.type
_entity.pdbx_description
1 polymer ?
#
loop_
_entity_poly.entity_id
_entity_poly.type
_entity_poly.pdbx_seq_one_letter_code
_entity_poly.pdbx_strand_id
1 'polypeptide(L)'
;MELEYINLTEFLNRNIPLKKGDYLYKHDKNEYPLKNEYDISNLFFVTESNGHKLTIHNMSNSNIEQVDLSSTSEIWWLLPLPNLIRKQIGLE
;
A
#
# COMPACT_ATOMS: atom_id res chain seq x y z
N MET A 1 -4.39 18.88 -0.95
CA MET A 1 -4.82 17.49 -1.22
C MET A 1 -4.11 16.66 -0.17
N GLU A 2 -4.83 16.25 0.87
CA GLU A 2 -4.23 15.49 1.97
C GLU A 2 -4.16 14.02 1.58
N LEU A 3 -2.99 13.42 1.76
CA LEU A 3 -2.74 12.01 1.54
C LEU A 3 -3.18 11.28 2.81
N GLU A 4 -4.39 10.74 2.79
CA GLU A 4 -4.93 9.99 3.93
C GLU A 4 -4.64 8.50 3.74
N TYR A 5 -4.03 7.91 4.77
CA TYR A 5 -3.83 6.48 4.85
C TYR A 5 -5.16 5.81 5.19
N ILE A 6 -5.53 4.81 4.40
CA ILE A 6 -6.74 4.02 4.57
C ILE A 6 -6.32 2.67 5.17
N ASN A 7 -7.07 2.16 6.15
CA ASN A 7 -6.84 0.81 6.64
C ASN A 7 -7.08 -0.19 5.49
N LEU A 8 -6.08 -1.02 5.18
CA LEU A 8 -6.16 -1.88 4.00
C LEU A 8 -7.26 -2.94 4.12
N THR A 9 -7.52 -3.46 5.32
CA THR A 9 -8.59 -4.44 5.57
C THR A 9 -9.96 -3.86 5.21
N GLU A 10 -10.22 -2.61 5.60
CA GLU A 10 -11.47 -1.92 5.24
C GLU A 10 -11.59 -1.69 3.73
N PHE A 11 -10.48 -1.39 3.05
CA PHE A 11 -10.45 -1.21 1.60
C PHE A 11 -10.74 -2.52 0.85
N LEU A 12 -10.12 -3.63 1.26
CA LEU A 12 -10.33 -4.94 0.68
C LEU A 12 -11.77 -5.44 0.84
N ASN A 13 -12.41 -5.15 1.99
CA ASN A 13 -13.83 -5.45 2.21
C ASN A 13 -14.77 -4.75 1.22
N ARG A 14 -14.32 -3.69 0.54
CA ARG A 14 -15.09 -3.01 -0.51
C ARG A 14 -14.93 -3.67 -1.89
N ASN A 15 -14.20 -4.78 -1.99
CA ASN A 15 -13.92 -5.50 -3.24
C ASN A 15 -13.24 -4.64 -4.32
N ILE A 16 -12.49 -3.61 -3.91
CA ILE A 16 -11.73 -2.76 -4.82
C ILE A 16 -10.32 -3.36 -4.94
N PRO A 17 -9.85 -3.70 -6.16
CA PRO A 17 -8.49 -4.19 -6.32
C PRO A 17 -7.49 -3.07 -6.14
N LEU A 18 -6.38 -3.36 -5.45
CA LEU A 18 -5.21 -2.50 -5.45
C LEU A 18 -4.62 -2.41 -6.86
N LYS A 19 -4.08 -1.25 -7.20
CA LYS A 19 -3.51 -1.00 -8.51
C LYS A 19 -2.01 -0.81 -8.39
N LYS A 20 -1.28 -1.19 -9.44
CA LYS A 20 0.11 -0.76 -9.63
C LYS A 20 0.22 0.74 -9.37
N GLY A 21 1.22 1.16 -8.60
CA GLY A 21 1.36 2.57 -8.23
C GLY A 21 0.93 2.91 -6.81
N ASP A 22 0.11 2.07 -6.18
CA ASP A 22 -0.33 2.30 -4.81
C ASP A 22 0.81 2.05 -3.82
N TYR A 23 0.80 2.82 -2.74
CA TYR A 23 1.74 2.65 -1.65
C TYR A 23 1.09 1.86 -0.51
N LEU A 24 1.84 0.94 0.05
CA LEU A 24 1.47 0.17 1.23
C LEU A 24 2.46 0.45 2.33
N TYR A 25 1.96 0.67 3.53
CA TYR A 25 2.76 0.89 4.71
C TYR A 25 2.44 -0.18 5.75
N LYS A 26 3.48 -0.89 6.17
CA LYS A 26 3.38 -1.96 7.17
C LYS A 26 3.56 -1.38 8.58
N HIS A 27 2.72 -1.78 9.52
CA HIS A 27 2.85 -1.35 10.92
C HIS A 27 2.44 -2.45 11.90
N ASP A 28 2.80 -2.27 13.16
CA ASP A 28 2.42 -3.12 14.30
C ASP A 28 1.22 -2.59 15.09
N LYS A 29 0.63 -1.44 14.70
CA LYS A 29 -0.46 -0.75 15.41
C LYS A 29 -1.63 -0.49 14.47
N ASN A 30 -2.85 -0.65 14.99
CA ASN A 30 -4.11 -0.40 14.26
C ASN A 30 -4.53 1.07 14.21
N GLU A 31 -3.87 1.94 14.98
CA GLU A 31 -4.14 3.37 15.03
C GLU A 31 -2.98 4.10 14.33
N TYR A 32 -3.12 4.34 13.03
CA TYR A 32 -2.22 5.15 12.21
C TYR A 32 -3.00 6.33 11.62
N PRO A 33 -2.40 7.51 11.32
CA PRO A 33 -0.98 7.89 11.45
C PRO A 33 -0.68 8.76 12.68
N LEU A 34 0.25 8.32 13.53
CA LEU A 34 1.01 9.25 14.36
C LEU A 34 2.09 9.87 13.46
N LYS A 35 1.96 11.17 13.15
CA LYS A 35 2.83 11.94 12.23
C LYS A 35 4.35 11.88 12.51
N ASN A 36 4.76 11.23 13.60
CA ASN A 36 6.14 11.21 14.11
C ASN A 36 6.84 9.84 13.97
N GLU A 37 6.14 8.77 13.54
CA GLU A 37 6.69 7.40 13.43
C GLU A 37 6.61 6.89 11.97
N TYR A 38 7.29 7.59 11.05
CA TYR A 38 7.41 7.15 9.66
C TYR A 38 8.79 6.51 9.41
N ASP A 39 8.79 5.22 9.04
CA ASP A 39 9.99 4.49 8.64
C ASP A 39 9.88 4.03 7.18
N ILE A 40 10.75 4.53 6.31
CA ILE A 40 10.79 4.15 4.89
C ILE A 40 11.01 2.64 4.70
N SER A 41 11.61 1.95 5.67
CA SER A 41 11.82 0.50 5.67
C SER A 41 10.51 -0.28 5.67
N ASN A 42 9.43 0.34 6.11
CA ASN A 42 8.08 -0.22 6.14
C ASN A 42 7.20 0.31 4.99
N LEU A 43 7.74 1.16 4.10
CA LEU A 43 7.03 1.64 2.92
C LEU A 43 7.32 0.74 1.72
N PHE A 44 6.24 0.30 1.09
CA PHE A 44 6.25 -0.54 -0.08
C PHE A 44 5.45 0.09 -1.22
N PHE A 45 5.86 -0.20 -2.43
CA PHE A 45 5.20 0.23 -3.66
C PHE A 45 4.66 -0.98 -4.41
N VAL A 46 3.39 -0.96 -4.81
CA VAL A 46 2.76 -2.05 -5.56
C VAL A 46 3.23 -2.01 -7.02
N THR A 47 3.96 -3.04 -7.45
CA THR A 47 4.43 -3.18 -8.84
C THR A 47 3.49 -4.02 -9.68
N GLU A 48 2.85 -5.02 -9.08
CA GLU A 48 1.87 -5.90 -9.73
C GLU A 48 0.76 -6.28 -8.74
N SER A 49 -0.45 -6.49 -9.26
CA SER A 49 -1.62 -6.85 -8.48
C SER A 49 -2.44 -7.90 -9.23
N ASN A 50 -2.71 -9.02 -8.56
CA ASN A 50 -3.58 -10.09 -9.02
C ASN A 50 -4.56 -10.47 -7.90
N GLY A 51 -5.63 -9.69 -7.78
CA GLY A 51 -6.58 -9.83 -6.67
C GLY A 51 -5.95 -9.45 -5.34
N HIS A 52 -5.85 -10.40 -4.41
CA HIS A 52 -5.20 -10.21 -3.10
C HIS A 52 -3.70 -10.51 -3.10
N LYS A 53 -3.17 -11.05 -4.19
CA LYS A 53 -1.74 -11.34 -4.35
C LYS A 53 -1.06 -10.15 -4.99
N LEU A 54 -0.09 -9.60 -4.29
CA LEU A 54 0.66 -8.44 -4.73
C LEU A 54 2.13 -8.78 -4.87
N THR A 55 2.75 -8.17 -5.88
CA THR A 55 4.18 -7.98 -5.91
C THR A 55 4.44 -6.56 -5.43
N ILE A 56 5.19 -6.43 -4.34
CA ILE A 56 5.50 -5.15 -3.70
C ILE A 56 7.00 -4.94 -3.64
N HIS A 57 7.42 -3.69 -3.78
CA HIS A 57 8.82 -3.28 -3.77
C HIS A 57 9.07 -2.38 -2.56
N ASN A 58 10.02 -2.76 -1.71
CA ASN A 58 10.41 -2.00 -0.54
C ASN A 58 11.21 -0.76 -0.95
N MET A 59 10.79 0.41 -0.47
CA MET A 59 11.36 1.70 -0.87
C MET A 59 12.74 1.97 -0.25
N SER A 60 13.15 1.21 0.77
CA SER A 60 14.43 1.40 1.49
C SER A 60 15.60 0.59 0.94
N ASN A 61 15.34 -0.64 0.45
CA ASN A 61 16.39 -1.64 0.21
C ASN A 61 16.22 -2.40 -1.11
N SER A 62 15.31 -1.94 -1.97
CA SER A 62 14.99 -2.55 -3.26
C SER A 62 14.52 -4.01 -3.21
N ASN A 63 14.12 -4.51 -2.04
CA ASN A 63 13.60 -5.86 -1.91
C ASN A 63 12.25 -5.97 -2.62
N ILE A 64 12.02 -7.08 -3.31
CA ILE A 64 10.74 -7.38 -3.95
C ILE A 64 10.14 -8.57 -3.21
N GLU A 65 8.92 -8.39 -2.72
CA GLU A 65 8.21 -9.38 -1.93
C GLU A 65 6.87 -9.69 -2.57
N GLN A 66 6.45 -10.96 -2.48
CA GLN A 66 5.10 -11.38 -2.84
C GLN A 66 4.29 -11.54 -1.56
N VAL A 67 3.20 -10.78 -1.47
CA VAL A 67 2.32 -10.79 -0.30
C VAL A 67 0.93 -11.20 -0.72
N ASP A 68 0.35 -12.16 0.00
CA ASP A 68 -1.08 -12.48 -0.10
C ASP A 68 -1.81 -11.85 1.10
N LEU A 69 -2.50 -10.75 0.82
CA LEU A 69 -3.21 -9.97 1.83
C LEU A 69 -4.37 -10.72 2.49
N SER A 70 -4.86 -11.80 1.88
CA SER A 70 -5.91 -12.63 2.49
C SER A 70 -5.40 -13.51 3.64
N SER A 71 -4.08 -13.67 3.75
CA SER A 71 -3.43 -14.62 4.68
C SER A 71 -2.48 -13.96 5.68
N THR A 72 -2.24 -12.66 5.57
CA THR A 72 -1.32 -11.94 6.46
C THR A 72 -1.98 -11.58 7.77
N SER A 73 -1.25 -11.75 8.88
CA SER A 73 -1.63 -11.26 10.22
C SER A 73 -1.14 -9.83 10.48
N GLU A 74 -0.47 -9.22 9.51
CA GLU A 74 0.20 -7.93 9.64
C GLU A 74 -0.78 -6.79 9.36
N ILE A 75 -0.53 -5.62 9.94
CA ILE A 75 -1.38 -4.46 9.75
C ILE A 75 -0.81 -3.63 8.61
N TRP A 76 -1.65 -3.38 7.61
CA TRP A 76 -1.28 -2.65 6.41
C TRP A 76 -2.16 -1.42 6.22
N TRP A 77 -1.52 -0.35 5.79
CA TRP A 77 -2.14 0.91 5.45
C TRP A 77 -1.93 1.21 3.98
N LEU A 78 -3.01 1.57 3.29
CA LEU A 78 -2.99 1.94 1.89
C LEU A 78 -2.89 3.45 1.79
N LEU A 79 -1.93 3.92 0.99
CA LEU A 79 -1.94 5.27 0.47
C LEU A 79 -2.16 5.22 -1.05
N PRO A 80 -3.41 5.43 -1.52
CA PRO A 80 -3.72 5.30 -2.92
C PRO A 80 -3.16 6.48 -3.71
N LEU A 81 -2.59 6.20 -4.87
CA LEU A 81 -2.13 7.28 -5.75
C LEU A 81 -3.34 7.93 -6.43
N PRO A 82 -3.53 9.26 -6.34
CA PRO A 82 -4.67 9.93 -6.98
C PRO A 82 -4.69 9.71 -8.49
N ASN A 83 -5.88 9.51 -9.07
CA ASN A 83 -6.05 9.26 -10.51
C ASN A 83 -5.38 10.34 -11.38
N LEU A 84 -5.43 11.61 -10.97
CA LEU A 84 -4.75 12.69 -11.68
C LEU A 84 -3.24 12.43 -11.81
N ILE A 85 -2.59 12.01 -10.72
CA ILE A 85 -1.16 11.70 -10.72
C ILE A 85 -0.90 10.44 -11.53
N ARG A 86 -1.73 9.40 -11.39
CA ARG A 86 -1.62 8.14 -12.15
C ARG A 86 -1.58 8.39 -13.66
N LYS A 87 -2.46 9.26 -14.18
CA LYS A 87 -2.46 9.67 -15.59
C LYS A 87 -1.17 10.38 -16.00
N GLN A 88 -0.67 11.29 -15.16
CA GLN A 88 0.54 12.06 -15.46
C GLN A 88 1.79 11.19 -15.55
N ILE A 89 1.84 10.09 -14.80
CA ILE A 89 3.01 9.19 -14.78
C ILE A 89 2.79 7.90 -15.60
N GLY A 90 1.72 7.80 -16.39
CA GLY A 90 1.46 6.67 -17.28
C GLY A 90 1.13 5.35 -16.57
N LEU A 91 0.47 5.41 -15.42
CA LEU A 91 -0.04 4.23 -14.69
C LEU A 91 -1.54 3.97 -14.91
N GLU A 92 -2.18 4.75 -15.79
CA GLU A 92 -3.55 4.56 -16.29
C GLU A 92 -3.57 4.34 -17.80
#